data_AF-A0A955IUL7-F1
#
_entry.id   AF-A0A955IUL7-F1
#
_cell.length_a   1.000
_cell.length_b   1.000
_cell.length_c   1.000
_cell.angle_alpha   90.00
_cell.angle_beta   90.00
_cell.angle_gamma   90.00
#
_symmetry.space_group_name_H-M   'P 1'
#
loop_
_entity.id
_entity.type
_entity.pdbx_description
1 polymer ?
#
loop_
_entity_poly.entity_id
_entity_poly.type
_entity_poly.pdbx_seq_one_letter_code
_entity_poly.pdbx_strand_id
1 'polypeptide(L)'
;LKAPDLPFVIGVMGVGGPTESYEPSQQRVKTIHENFRNAMAAVASMDEFKGTVASVRTAAFWDMEVTALRARERELKPRVDEINARAKDGSLTREAAQAEVEGLYGEAFTPLELRVLRESVSNAEYHYLGSAKIMARIGRAFADAMADLMARPGR
;
A
#
# COMPACT_ATOMS: atom_id res chain seq x y z
N LEU A 1 13.30 22.09 21.86
CA LEU A 1 12.52 21.43 22.95
C LEU A 1 13.51 20.87 23.97
N LYS A 2 13.14 20.82 25.25
CA LYS A 2 13.90 20.15 26.33
C LYS A 2 13.06 18.99 26.88
N ALA A 3 12.92 17.91 26.10
CA ALA A 3 11.97 16.82 26.40
C ALA A 3 12.64 15.45 26.13
N PRO A 4 13.55 15.00 27.02
CA PRO A 4 14.31 13.76 26.82
C PRO A 4 13.42 12.50 26.83
N ASP A 5 12.27 12.54 27.52
CA ASP A 5 11.39 11.38 27.69
C ASP A 5 10.13 11.41 26.80
N LEU A 6 10.09 12.31 25.82
CA LEU A 6 8.93 12.49 24.93
C LEU A 6 8.62 11.19 24.17
N PRO A 7 7.44 10.58 24.33
CA PRO A 7 7.06 9.43 23.52
C PRO A 7 6.87 9.80 22.05
N PHE A 8 7.37 8.92 21.17
CA PHE A 8 7.06 8.99 19.76
C PHE A 8 7.04 7.60 19.12
N VAL A 9 6.35 7.51 17.98
CA VAL A 9 6.21 6.28 17.21
C VAL A 9 6.95 6.44 15.89
N ILE A 10 7.78 5.45 15.54
CA ILE A 10 8.46 5.36 14.26
C ILE A 10 7.60 4.50 13.33
N GLY A 11 7.07 5.11 12.28
CA GLY A 11 6.46 4.38 11.16
C GLY A 11 7.53 3.76 10.27
N VAL A 12 7.66 2.43 10.32
CA VAL A 12 8.59 1.70 9.45
C VAL A 12 7.97 1.56 8.06
N MET A 13 8.73 1.85 7.01
CA MET A 13 8.28 1.85 5.61
C MET A 13 7.48 0.59 5.23
N GLY A 14 6.25 0.78 4.74
CA GLY A 14 5.35 -0.31 4.39
C GLY A 14 5.25 -0.64 2.91
N VAL A 15 5.89 0.16 2.04
CA VAL A 15 5.78 0.07 0.57
C VAL A 15 5.97 -1.35 0.04
N GLY A 16 5.03 -1.82 -0.77
CA GLY A 16 5.02 -3.16 -1.36
C GLY A 16 4.56 -4.27 -0.42
N GLY A 17 4.27 -3.96 0.86
CA GLY A 17 3.75 -4.92 1.83
C GLY A 17 4.80 -5.90 2.39
N PRO A 18 4.36 -7.01 3.00
CA PRO A 18 5.23 -8.01 3.60
C PRO A 18 6.17 -8.61 2.55
N THR A 19 7.46 -8.72 2.85
CA THR A 19 8.46 -9.23 1.90
C THR A 19 8.29 -10.72 1.61
N GLU A 20 7.57 -11.43 2.47
CA GLU A 20 7.13 -12.81 2.28
C GLU A 20 6.10 -12.93 1.14
N SER A 21 5.39 -11.85 0.82
CA SER A 21 4.35 -11.80 -0.22
C SER A 21 4.86 -11.20 -1.54
N TYR A 22 6.17 -11.05 -1.73
CA TYR A 22 6.73 -10.41 -2.92
C TYR A 22 6.64 -11.32 -4.15
N GLU A 23 6.12 -10.75 -5.23
CA GLU A 23 6.08 -11.38 -6.54
C GLU A 23 7.49 -11.47 -7.16
N PRO A 24 7.71 -12.31 -8.19
CA PRO A 24 9.01 -12.45 -8.85
C PRO A 24 9.64 -11.12 -9.29
N SER A 25 8.83 -10.15 -9.72
CA SER A 25 9.27 -8.82 -10.13
C SER A 25 9.83 -7.96 -8.99
N GLN A 26 9.45 -8.26 -7.75
CA GLN A 26 9.84 -7.53 -6.53
C GLN A 26 11.01 -8.19 -5.80
N GLN A 27 11.42 -9.40 -6.18
CA GLN A 27 12.50 -10.13 -5.48
C GLN A 27 13.83 -9.36 -5.45
N ARG A 28 14.13 -8.59 -6.50
CA ARG A 28 15.34 -7.76 -6.57
C ARG A 28 15.45 -6.70 -5.47
N VAL A 29 14.31 -6.22 -4.94
CA VAL A 29 14.27 -5.18 -3.91
C VAL A 29 14.03 -5.75 -2.51
N LYS A 30 13.77 -7.05 -2.38
CA LYS A 30 13.43 -7.71 -1.11
C LYS A 30 14.44 -7.40 -0.01
N THR A 31 15.70 -7.72 -0.24
CA THR A 31 16.79 -7.51 0.75
C THR A 31 16.97 -6.04 1.09
N ILE A 32 16.81 -5.14 0.11
CA ILE A 32 16.91 -3.69 0.32
C ILE A 32 15.79 -3.23 1.27
N HIS A 33 14.55 -3.64 1.00
CA HIS A 33 13.41 -3.31 1.84
C HIS A 33 13.53 -3.90 3.24
N GLU A 34 13.94 -5.16 3.37
CA GLU A 34 14.14 -5.82 4.67
C GLU A 34 15.19 -5.09 5.51
N ASN A 35 16.38 -4.84 4.94
CA ASN A 35 17.45 -4.15 5.64
C ASN A 35 17.04 -2.73 6.05
N PHE A 36 16.40 -1.99 5.14
CA PHE A 36 15.94 -0.63 5.41
C PHE A 36 14.88 -0.61 6.53
N ARG A 37 13.89 -1.51 6.47
CA ARG A 37 12.84 -1.62 7.50
C ARG A 37 13.40 -2.04 8.85
N ASN A 38 14.39 -2.93 8.86
CA ASN A 38 15.06 -3.35 10.09
C ASN A 38 15.87 -2.21 10.70
N ALA A 39 16.60 -1.43 9.89
CA ALA A 39 17.32 -0.25 10.36
C ALA A 39 16.37 0.81 10.96
N MET A 40 15.23 1.08 10.31
CA MET A 40 14.21 2.00 10.86
C MET A 40 13.66 1.51 12.21
N ALA A 41 13.40 0.21 12.34
CA ALA A 41 12.84 -0.38 13.56
C ALA A 41 13.85 -0.44 14.72
N ALA A 42 15.14 -0.58 14.42
CA ALA A 42 16.20 -0.78 15.41
C ALA A 42 16.32 0.36 16.41
N VAL A 43 15.96 1.60 16.02
CA VAL A 43 16.01 2.78 16.89
C VAL A 43 15.19 2.57 18.16
N ALA A 44 13.98 2.02 18.07
CA ALA A 44 13.14 1.75 19.23
C ALA A 44 13.70 0.68 20.18
N SER A 45 14.72 -0.07 19.76
CA SER A 45 15.36 -1.13 20.56
C SER A 45 16.62 -0.66 21.28
N MET A 46 17.13 0.55 21.00
CA MET A 46 18.28 1.13 21.69
C MET A 46 17.95 1.39 23.16
N ASP A 47 18.93 1.22 24.05
CA ASP A 47 18.71 1.31 25.49
C ASP A 47 18.12 2.65 25.94
N GLU A 48 18.55 3.75 25.32
CA GLU A 48 18.04 5.10 25.60
C GLU A 48 16.58 5.33 25.16
N PHE A 49 16.05 4.49 24.28
CA PHE A 49 14.69 4.61 23.72
C PHE A 49 13.72 3.54 24.23
N LYS A 50 14.22 2.53 24.95
CA LYS A 50 13.38 1.51 25.59
C LYS A 50 12.38 2.17 26.54
N GLY A 51 11.11 1.81 26.39
CA GLY A 51 10.04 2.40 27.21
C GLY A 51 9.43 3.66 26.60
N THR A 52 10.20 4.41 25.81
CA THR A 52 9.82 5.74 25.32
C THR A 52 9.43 5.76 23.85
N VAL A 53 10.06 4.93 23.03
CA VAL A 53 9.83 4.87 21.59
C VAL A 53 9.27 3.52 21.19
N ALA A 54 8.33 3.51 20.24
CA ALA A 54 7.84 2.30 19.61
C ALA A 54 8.07 2.36 18.09
N SER A 55 8.22 1.21 17.46
CA SER A 55 8.22 1.11 15.99
C SER A 55 6.99 0.32 15.53
N VAL A 56 6.34 0.81 14.47
CA VAL A 56 5.18 0.16 13.87
C VAL A 56 5.55 -0.27 12.45
N ARG A 57 5.56 -1.59 12.22
CA ARG A 57 5.86 -2.19 10.90
C ARG A 57 4.66 -2.08 9.98
N THR A 58 4.56 -0.96 9.25
CA THR A 58 3.37 -0.65 8.46
C THR A 58 3.14 -1.57 7.26
N ALA A 59 4.15 -2.35 6.85
CA ALA A 59 4.04 -3.37 5.81
C ALA A 59 2.91 -4.39 6.08
N ALA A 60 2.63 -4.69 7.35
CA ALA A 60 1.54 -5.59 7.75
C ALA A 60 0.14 -5.05 7.40
N PHE A 61 0.01 -3.74 7.15
CA PHE A 61 -1.25 -3.08 6.80
C PHE A 61 -1.38 -2.83 5.31
N TRP A 62 -0.53 -3.44 4.48
CA TRP A 62 -0.67 -3.37 3.04
C TRP A 62 -1.97 -4.00 2.57
N ASP A 63 -2.52 -3.50 1.48
CA ASP A 63 -3.78 -4.01 0.92
C ASP A 63 -3.47 -5.03 -0.17
N MET A 64 -3.36 -6.29 0.27
CA MET A 64 -3.07 -7.40 -0.62
C MET A 64 -4.21 -7.66 -1.62
N GLU A 65 -5.43 -7.28 -1.25
CA GLU A 65 -6.60 -7.32 -2.15
C GLU A 65 -6.41 -6.37 -3.34
N VAL A 66 -6.12 -5.09 -3.08
CA VAL A 66 -5.82 -4.12 -4.15
C VAL A 66 -4.60 -4.57 -4.96
N THR A 67 -3.58 -5.13 -4.31
CA THR A 67 -2.39 -5.66 -4.99
C THR A 67 -2.74 -6.75 -5.99
N ALA A 68 -3.55 -7.73 -5.58
CA ALA A 68 -4.02 -8.82 -6.43
C ALA A 68 -4.92 -8.32 -7.57
N LEU A 69 -5.82 -7.37 -7.28
CA LEU A 69 -6.69 -6.78 -8.30
C LEU A 69 -5.89 -5.99 -9.34
N ARG A 70 -4.88 -5.21 -8.92
CA ARG A 70 -3.96 -4.51 -9.83
C ARG A 70 -3.11 -5.48 -10.66
N ALA A 71 -2.79 -6.65 -10.13
CA ALA A 71 -2.11 -7.69 -10.90
C ALA A 71 -2.98 -8.20 -12.05
N ARG A 72 -4.24 -8.55 -11.77
CA ARG A 72 -5.24 -8.94 -12.79
C ARG A 72 -5.52 -7.82 -13.79
N GLU A 73 -5.61 -6.58 -13.33
CA GLU A 73 -5.84 -5.43 -14.21
C GLU A 73 -4.70 -5.23 -15.22
N ARG A 74 -3.44 -5.49 -14.82
CA ARG A 74 -2.29 -5.42 -15.73
C ARG A 74 -2.39 -6.43 -16.88
N GLU A 75 -3.06 -7.56 -16.69
CA GLU A 75 -3.29 -8.55 -17.75
C GLU A 75 -4.29 -8.05 -18.80
N LEU A 76 -5.21 -7.15 -18.42
CA LEU A 76 -6.15 -6.53 -19.35
C LEU A 76 -5.53 -5.38 -20.15
N LYS A 77 -4.41 -4.81 -19.66
CA LYS A 77 -3.78 -3.61 -20.25
C LYS A 77 -3.52 -3.71 -21.75
N PRO A 78 -3.01 -4.83 -22.32
CA PRO A 78 -2.81 -4.93 -23.76
C PRO A 78 -4.12 -4.82 -24.56
N ARG A 79 -5.20 -5.44 -24.07
CA ARG A 79 -6.52 -5.37 -24.72
C ARG A 79 -7.12 -3.97 -24.61
N VAL A 80 -6.99 -3.34 -23.45
CA VAL A 80 -7.40 -1.94 -23.25
C VAL A 80 -6.63 -1.01 -24.18
N ASP A 81 -5.33 -1.23 -24.36
CA ASP A 81 -4.49 -0.44 -25.27
C ASP A 81 -4.89 -0.60 -26.74
N GLU A 82 -5.24 -1.82 -27.15
CA GLU A 82 -5.77 -2.09 -28.49
C GLU A 82 -7.10 -1.35 -28.74
N ILE A 83 -8.03 -1.41 -27.79
CA ILE A 83 -9.31 -0.68 -27.87
C ILE A 83 -9.06 0.83 -27.97
N ASN A 84 -8.16 1.37 -27.14
CA ASN A 84 -7.80 2.78 -27.17
C ASN A 84 -7.10 3.19 -28.48
N ALA A 85 -6.31 2.30 -29.08
CA ALA A 85 -5.68 2.54 -30.38
C ALA A 85 -6.74 2.66 -31.49
N ARG A 86 -7.73 1.75 -31.52
CA ARG A 86 -8.88 1.80 -32.45
C ARG A 86 -9.73 3.06 -32.26
N ALA A 87 -9.84 3.55 -31.03
CA ALA A 87 -10.52 4.82 -30.76
C ALA A 87 -9.73 6.03 -31.30
N LYS A 88 -8.39 5.95 -31.26
CA LYS A 88 -7.49 7.02 -31.69
C LYS A 88 -7.36 7.11 -33.21
N ASP A 89 -7.41 5.98 -33.91
CA ASP A 89 -7.33 5.94 -35.38
C ASP A 89 -8.69 6.17 -36.09
N GLY A 90 -9.77 6.23 -35.31
CA GLY A 90 -11.12 6.51 -35.81
C GLY A 90 -11.90 5.26 -36.24
N SER A 91 -11.33 4.06 -36.10
CA SER A 91 -12.02 2.79 -36.34
C SER A 91 -13.15 2.53 -35.35
N LEU A 92 -13.14 3.22 -34.21
CA LEU A 92 -14.16 3.14 -33.17
C LEU A 92 -14.44 4.54 -32.59
N THR A 93 -15.69 4.83 -32.22
CA THR A 93 -15.99 6.06 -31.48
C THR A 93 -15.46 5.96 -30.04
N ARG A 94 -15.24 7.11 -29.39
CA ARG A 94 -14.80 7.14 -27.99
C ARG A 94 -15.82 6.49 -27.05
N GLU A 95 -17.10 6.68 -27.34
CA GLU A 95 -18.20 6.11 -26.56
C GLU A 95 -18.23 4.58 -26.69
N ALA A 96 -18.04 4.06 -27.91
CA ALA A 96 -17.94 2.63 -28.13
C ALA A 96 -16.67 2.04 -27.51
N ALA A 97 -15.55 2.76 -27.51
CA ALA A 97 -14.31 2.32 -26.85
C ALA A 97 -14.52 2.19 -25.34
N GLN A 98 -15.14 3.20 -24.74
CA GLN A 98 -15.45 3.18 -23.32
C GLN A 98 -16.40 2.02 -22.99
N ALA A 99 -17.43 1.77 -23.79
CA ALA A 99 -18.34 0.65 -23.59
C ALA A 99 -17.63 -0.71 -23.69
N GLU A 100 -16.71 -0.87 -24.64
CA GLU A 100 -15.91 -2.10 -24.81
C GLU A 100 -14.96 -2.31 -23.63
N VAL A 101 -14.30 -1.25 -23.13
CA VAL A 101 -13.46 -1.30 -21.92
C VAL A 101 -14.30 -1.62 -20.68
N GLU A 102 -15.47 -1.00 -20.50
CA GLU A 102 -16.36 -1.30 -19.37
C GLU A 102 -16.87 -2.75 -19.42
N GLY A 103 -17.20 -3.26 -20.61
CA GLY A 103 -17.55 -4.67 -20.81
C GLY A 103 -16.40 -5.60 -20.41
N LEU A 104 -15.18 -5.31 -20.88
CA LEU A 104 -13.97 -6.07 -20.52
C LEU A 104 -13.74 -6.12 -19.01
N TYR A 105 -13.90 -4.99 -18.32
CA TYR A 105 -13.77 -4.93 -16.86
C TYR A 105 -14.92 -5.65 -16.16
N GLY A 106 -16.15 -5.57 -16.67
CA GLY A 106 -17.32 -6.27 -16.13
C GLY A 106 -17.26 -7.79 -16.26
N GLU A 107 -16.59 -8.31 -17.29
CA GLU A 107 -16.29 -9.75 -17.43
C GLU A 107 -15.18 -10.21 -16.48
N ALA A 108 -14.17 -9.35 -16.27
CA ALA A 108 -12.97 -9.71 -15.53
C ALA A 108 -13.11 -9.58 -14.00
N PHE A 109 -14.04 -8.76 -13.51
CA PHE A 109 -14.14 -8.40 -12.08
C PHE A 109 -15.59 -8.37 -11.59
N THR A 110 -15.78 -8.71 -10.31
CA THR A 110 -17.08 -8.53 -9.65
C THR A 110 -17.37 -7.03 -9.39
N PRO A 111 -18.64 -6.65 -9.15
CA PRO A 111 -18.98 -5.26 -8.82
C PRO A 111 -18.24 -4.69 -7.61
N LEU A 112 -17.95 -5.54 -6.61
CA LEU A 112 -17.19 -5.14 -5.42
C LEU A 112 -15.71 -4.93 -5.76
N GLU A 113 -15.10 -5.84 -6.51
CA GLU A 113 -13.71 -5.73 -6.94
C GLU A 113 -13.49 -4.47 -7.81
N LEU A 114 -14.42 -4.16 -8.71
CA LEU A 114 -14.39 -2.93 -9.52
C LEU A 114 -14.47 -1.69 -8.64
N ARG A 115 -15.32 -1.69 -7.61
CA ARG A 115 -15.38 -0.59 -6.65
C ARG A 115 -14.03 -0.40 -5.97
N VAL A 116 -13.44 -1.47 -5.42
CA VAL A 116 -12.14 -1.42 -4.75
C VAL A 116 -11.04 -0.90 -5.69
N LEU A 117 -10.99 -1.38 -6.94
CA LEU A 117 -10.02 -0.94 -7.95
C LEU A 117 -10.17 0.55 -8.29
N ARG A 118 -11.41 1.03 -8.45
CA ARG A 118 -11.71 2.42 -8.85
C ARG A 118 -11.51 3.40 -7.71
N GLU A 119 -11.81 3.00 -6.48
CA GLU A 119 -11.61 3.82 -5.27
C GLU A 119 -10.15 3.84 -4.80
N SER A 120 -9.37 2.80 -5.11
CA SER A 120 -7.92 2.77 -4.84
C SER A 120 -7.17 3.54 -5.92
N VAL A 121 -7.32 4.87 -5.95
CA VAL A 121 -6.99 5.76 -7.09
C VAL A 121 -5.52 5.80 -7.54
N SER A 122 -4.60 5.09 -6.88
CA SER A 122 -3.21 5.00 -7.33
C SER A 122 -2.78 3.57 -7.59
N ASN A 123 -2.09 3.36 -8.71
CA ASN A 123 -1.33 2.14 -8.95
C ASN A 123 0.13 2.27 -8.51
N ALA A 124 0.53 3.42 -7.96
CA ALA A 124 1.88 3.66 -7.49
C ALA A 124 2.03 3.20 -6.04
N GLU A 125 2.93 2.24 -5.80
CA GLU A 125 3.16 1.68 -4.47
C GLU A 125 3.69 2.74 -3.48
N TYR A 126 4.47 3.73 -3.92
CA TYR A 126 4.94 4.80 -3.03
C TYR A 126 3.81 5.74 -2.55
N HIS A 127 2.64 5.70 -3.21
CA HIS A 127 1.41 6.35 -2.75
C HIS A 127 0.49 5.39 -1.98
N TYR A 128 1.00 4.24 -1.53
CA TYR A 128 0.22 3.22 -0.81
C TYR A 128 -1.05 2.82 -1.57
N LEU A 129 -0.94 2.71 -2.89
CA LEU A 129 -2.03 2.35 -3.81
C LEU A 129 -3.26 3.27 -3.76
N GLY A 130 -3.17 4.44 -3.11
CA GLY A 130 -4.33 5.27 -2.79
C GLY A 130 -5.36 4.55 -1.91
N SER A 131 -5.00 3.45 -1.24
CA SER A 131 -5.93 2.64 -0.45
C SER A 131 -6.17 3.28 0.92
N ALA A 132 -7.40 3.73 1.15
CA ALA A 132 -7.85 4.23 2.44
C ALA A 132 -7.69 3.18 3.56
N LYS A 133 -7.85 1.89 3.21
CA LYS A 133 -7.68 0.75 4.13
C LYS A 133 -6.24 0.61 4.62
N ILE A 134 -5.24 0.95 3.81
CA ILE A 134 -3.84 0.99 4.29
C ILE A 134 -3.67 2.14 5.28
N MET A 135 -4.05 3.35 4.88
CA MET A 135 -3.82 4.57 5.68
C MET A 135 -4.57 4.53 7.02
N ALA A 136 -5.84 4.08 7.02
CA ALA A 136 -6.63 3.97 8.25
C ALA A 136 -6.04 2.96 9.24
N ARG A 137 -5.56 1.81 8.75
CA ARG A 137 -4.93 0.78 9.60
C ARG A 137 -3.59 1.24 10.15
N ILE A 138 -2.77 1.95 9.36
CA ILE A 138 -1.54 2.60 9.83
C ILE A 138 -1.85 3.61 10.93
N GLY A 139 -2.83 4.49 10.70
CA GLY A 139 -3.22 5.50 11.69
C GLY A 139 -3.69 4.89 13.01
N ARG A 140 -4.51 3.84 12.95
CA ARG A 140 -4.93 3.07 14.13
C ARG A 140 -3.73 2.46 14.85
N ALA A 141 -2.81 1.82 14.13
CA ALA A 141 -1.63 1.21 14.75
C ALA A 141 -0.70 2.23 15.40
N PHE A 142 -0.56 3.43 14.82
CA PHE A 142 0.18 4.52 15.46
C PHE A 142 -0.53 5.02 16.73
N ALA A 143 -1.85 5.16 16.70
CA ALA A 143 -2.64 5.56 17.85
C ALA A 143 -2.56 4.53 18.98
N ASP A 144 -2.72 3.24 18.68
CA ASP A 144 -2.60 2.14 19.63
C ASP A 144 -1.20 2.11 20.24
N ALA A 145 -0.14 2.20 19.43
CA ALA A 145 1.24 2.22 19.92
C ALA A 145 1.54 3.44 20.80
N MET A 146 1.01 4.61 20.46
CA MET A 146 1.16 5.81 21.28
C MET A 146 0.41 5.66 22.61
N ALA A 147 -0.82 5.16 22.59
CA ALA A 147 -1.60 4.91 23.80
C ALA A 147 -0.88 3.96 24.74
N ASP A 148 -0.28 2.87 24.21
CA ASP A 148 0.52 1.93 24.98
C ASP A 148 1.77 2.57 25.61
N LEU A 149 2.45 3.47 24.88
CA LEU A 149 3.58 4.21 25.43
C LEU A 149 3.16 5.15 26.57
N MET A 150 2.00 5.81 26.43
CA MET A 150 1.49 6.77 27.40
C MET A 150 0.91 6.10 28.65
N ALA A 151 0.40 4.87 28.55
CA ALA A 151 -0.21 4.14 29.66
C ALA A 151 0.80 3.45 30.59
N ARG A 152 2.11 3.46 30.28
CA ARG A 152 3.13 2.76 31.06
C ARG A 152 3.36 3.44 32.42
N PRO A 153 3.32 2.69 33.54
CA PRO A 153 3.60 3.24 34.87
C PRO A 153 5.07 3.66 35.00
N GLY A 154 5.33 4.77 35.69
CA GLY A 154 6.67 5.37 35.82
C GLY A 154 6.95 6.52 34.85
N ARG A 155 5.90 6.98 34.14
CA ARG A 155 5.80 8.31 33.54
C ARG A 155 4.81 9.17 34.31
#